data_AF-A1L2X0-F1
#
_entry.id   AF-A1L2X0-F1
#
_cell.length_a   1.000
_cell.length_b   1.000
_cell.length_c   1.000
_cell.angle_alpha   90.00
_cell.angle_beta   90.00
_cell.angle_gamma   90.00
#
_symmetry.space_group_name_H-M   'P 1'
#
loop_
_entity.id
_entity.type
_entity.pdbx_description
1 polymer ?
#
loop_
_entity_poly.entity_id
_entity_poly.type
_entity_poly.pdbx_seq_one_letter_code
_entity_poly.pdbx_strand_id
1 'polypeptide(L)'
;MVPKTQFFAFLLCVLAIGFLYKITFKENTFNLRTLFFPAKITPEDILYAGNGIMFVETTDRMDPPHLVLCSIESAARVYPDRPVAFFMKGLTDINSKEDEDKARMSYPTLLPYDNIYFFPLRMNKLLNNTPLMPWYQKVNPNTEMYWNHVSSDACRLALIYKYGGLYMDTDIITFRPCPEKNFLAAEVSQMTGSAVLAFTPHHTIVWQFMEDFVNGYDGTVWGQQGPLLYNRILNKFYCKVPPFKGQEDIMCGTILFLNIERFFPVPGMQWKKFFEVCEKLPTFINSYALHLFNYANKNDRKVMVPGSKTMVELLYKQYCPITYQAVLENKPTYLKYVP
;
A
#
# COMPACT_ATOMS: atom_id res chain seq x y z
N MET A 1 -47.88 43.08 32.70
CA MET A 1 -48.58 41.78 32.63
C MET A 1 -48.06 41.03 31.42
N VAL A 2 -47.14 40.09 31.59
CA VAL A 2 -46.69 39.22 30.49
C VAL A 2 -47.85 38.29 30.14
N PRO A 3 -48.25 38.15 28.85
CA PRO A 3 -49.37 37.30 28.47
C PRO A 3 -49.13 35.87 28.96
N LYS A 4 -50.10 35.28 29.67
CA LYS A 4 -50.02 33.91 30.20
C LYS A 4 -49.55 32.88 29.15
N THR A 5 -49.83 33.14 27.87
CA THR A 5 -49.40 32.34 26.72
C THR A 5 -47.88 32.34 26.48
N GLN A 6 -47.18 33.46 26.69
CA GLN A 6 -45.72 33.52 26.53
C GLN A 6 -44.97 32.78 27.65
N PHE A 7 -45.52 32.80 28.86
CA PHE A 7 -44.95 32.07 29.99
C PHE A 7 -45.07 30.55 29.82
N PHE A 8 -46.20 30.08 29.28
CA PHE A 8 -46.40 28.67 28.96
C PHE A 8 -45.50 28.19 27.81
N ALA A 9 -45.31 29.01 26.77
CA ALA A 9 -44.39 28.70 25.67
C ALA A 9 -42.94 28.60 26.16
N PHE A 10 -42.52 29.52 27.04
CA PHE A 10 -41.19 29.48 27.64
C PHE A 10 -40.98 28.22 28.50
N LEU A 11 -41.98 27.85 29.32
CA LEU A 11 -41.92 26.65 30.14
C LEU A 11 -41.84 25.37 29.29
N LEU A 12 -42.60 25.30 28.19
CA LEU A 12 -42.53 24.20 27.23
C LEU A 12 -41.17 24.11 26.54
N CYS A 13 -40.56 25.25 26.16
CA CYS A 13 -39.20 25.27 25.62
C CYS A 13 -38.16 24.78 26.63
N VAL A 14 -38.23 25.22 27.89
CA VAL A 14 -37.30 24.78 28.93
C VAL A 14 -37.47 23.28 29.23
N LEU A 15 -38.70 22.78 29.23
CA LEU A 15 -38.98 21.35 29.40
C LEU A 15 -38.52 20.52 28.20
N ALA A 16 -38.68 21.02 26.97
CA ALA A 16 -38.17 20.36 25.77
C ALA A 16 -36.64 20.30 25.74
N ILE A 17 -35.97 21.39 26.13
CA ILE A 17 -34.50 21.44 26.25
C ILE A 17 -34.03 20.52 27.37
N GLY A 18 -34.71 20.51 28.53
CA GLY A 18 -34.40 19.60 29.63
C GLY A 18 -34.60 18.13 29.26
N PHE A 19 -35.62 17.82 28.46
CA PHE A 19 -35.89 16.47 27.97
C PHE A 19 -34.86 16.03 26.91
N LEU A 20 -34.49 16.92 25.97
CA LEU A 20 -33.42 16.69 25.00
C LEU A 20 -32.07 16.50 25.69
N TYR A 21 -31.75 17.31 26.69
CA TYR A 21 -30.54 17.19 27.51
C TYR A 21 -30.52 15.85 28.28
N LYS A 22 -31.66 15.44 28.83
CA LYS A 22 -31.77 14.17 29.55
C LYS A 22 -31.69 12.95 28.62
N ILE A 23 -32.21 13.04 27.39
CA ILE A 23 -32.03 12.00 26.36
C ILE A 23 -30.56 11.90 25.96
N THR A 24 -29.91 13.03 25.67
CA THR A 24 -28.48 13.06 25.29
C THR A 24 -27.54 12.63 26.41
N PHE A 25 -27.92 12.78 27.68
CA PHE A 25 -27.09 12.35 28.82
C PHE A 25 -27.37 10.90 29.26
N LYS A 26 -28.55 10.34 28.94
CA LYS A 26 -28.93 8.97 29.29
C LYS A 26 -28.41 7.95 28.28
N GLU A 27 -28.16 8.36 27.04
CA GLU A 27 -27.36 7.62 26.06
C GLU A 27 -25.91 8.09 26.13
N ASN A 28 -25.09 7.39 26.92
CA ASN A 28 -23.64 7.55 26.92
C ASN A 28 -23.09 7.30 25.50
N THR A 29 -22.92 8.35 24.67
CA THR A 29 -21.92 8.45 23.58
C THR A 29 -21.93 9.76 22.76
N PHE A 30 -22.60 10.87 23.14
CA PHE A 30 -22.42 12.13 22.38
C PHE A 30 -21.19 12.92 22.86
N ASN A 31 -20.02 12.56 22.35
CA ASN A 31 -18.75 13.23 22.66
C ASN A 31 -18.68 14.59 21.93
N LEU A 32 -18.97 15.69 22.61
CA LEU A 32 -18.96 17.06 22.05
C LEU A 32 -17.62 17.43 21.36
N ARG A 33 -16.51 16.68 21.58
CA ARG A 33 -15.25 16.85 20.85
C ARG A 33 -15.35 16.58 19.35
N THR A 34 -16.27 15.73 18.89
CA THR A 34 -16.44 15.41 17.46
C THR A 34 -17.07 16.55 16.66
N LEU A 35 -17.69 17.52 17.33
CA LEU A 35 -18.30 18.70 16.69
C LEU A 35 -17.29 19.83 16.41
N PHE A 36 -16.12 19.84 17.08
CA PHE A 36 -15.20 20.98 17.05
C PHE A 36 -13.80 20.66 16.50
N PHE A 37 -13.44 19.39 16.33
CA PHE A 37 -12.20 18.98 15.69
C PHE A 37 -12.47 17.84 14.72
N PRO A 38 -12.21 18.00 13.40
CA PRO A 38 -12.29 16.85 12.50
C PRO A 38 -11.31 15.79 13.01
N ALA A 39 -11.84 14.59 13.29
CA ALA A 39 -11.04 13.50 13.81
C ALA A 39 -9.90 13.20 12.83
N LYS A 40 -8.67 13.12 13.36
CA LYS A 40 -7.50 12.66 12.62
C LYS A 40 -7.80 11.29 12.02
N ILE A 41 -7.75 11.17 10.70
CA ILE A 41 -7.87 9.87 10.02
C ILE A 41 -6.63 9.04 10.34
N THR A 42 -6.82 7.84 10.89
CA THR A 42 -5.74 6.91 11.19
C THR A 42 -5.73 5.73 10.21
N PRO A 43 -4.58 5.06 10.04
CA PRO A 43 -4.53 3.81 9.29
C PRO A 43 -5.52 2.77 9.81
N GLU A 44 -5.72 2.70 11.13
CA GLU A 44 -6.67 1.80 11.77
C GLU A 44 -8.11 2.08 11.31
N ASP A 45 -8.53 3.35 11.21
CA ASP A 45 -9.87 3.71 10.75
C ASP A 45 -10.14 3.27 9.30
N ILE A 46 -9.12 3.40 8.45
CA ILE A 46 -9.23 3.16 7.01
C ILE A 46 -9.03 1.68 6.65
N LEU A 47 -8.10 1.00 7.32
CA LEU A 47 -7.65 -0.34 6.94
C LEU A 47 -8.25 -1.46 7.81
N TYR A 48 -9.12 -1.15 8.79
CA TYR A 48 -9.68 -2.12 9.74
C TYR A 48 -10.31 -3.35 9.07
N ALA A 49 -10.92 -3.17 7.89
CA ALA A 49 -11.67 -4.20 7.19
C ALA A 49 -10.78 -5.30 6.59
N GLY A 50 -9.45 -5.18 6.65
CA GLY A 50 -8.56 -6.21 6.13
C GLY A 50 -8.51 -6.29 4.60
N ASN A 51 -8.98 -5.24 3.92
CA ASN A 51 -9.15 -5.22 2.46
C ASN A 51 -8.38 -4.06 1.79
N GLY A 52 -7.52 -3.33 2.51
CA GLY A 52 -6.74 -2.25 1.91
C GLY A 52 -5.73 -2.73 0.87
N ILE A 53 -5.29 -1.81 0.02
CA ILE A 53 -4.15 -1.94 -0.87
C ILE A 53 -3.06 -1.02 -0.33
N MET A 54 -1.87 -1.55 -0.06
CA MET A 54 -0.83 -0.80 0.64
C MET A 54 0.45 -0.71 -0.19
N PHE A 55 0.98 0.51 -0.26
CA PHE A 55 2.25 0.87 -0.87
C PHE A 55 3.14 1.54 0.18
N VAL A 56 4.46 1.50 -0.02
CA VAL A 56 5.42 2.09 0.92
C VAL A 56 6.56 2.83 0.22
N GLU A 57 6.91 4.00 0.75
CA GLU A 57 8.13 4.75 0.46
C GLU A 57 8.94 4.86 1.76
N THR A 58 10.01 4.07 1.86
CA THR A 58 10.85 3.95 3.07
C THR A 58 11.98 4.97 3.12
N THR A 59 12.17 5.76 2.08
CA THR A 59 13.11 6.89 2.07
C THR A 59 12.41 8.19 2.47
N ASP A 60 13.18 9.24 2.75
CA ASP A 60 12.64 10.56 3.08
C ASP A 60 12.17 11.34 1.81
N ARG A 61 12.04 10.66 0.67
CA ARG A 61 11.60 11.24 -0.60
C ARG A 61 10.14 11.65 -0.53
N MET A 62 9.86 12.89 -0.96
CA MET A 62 8.51 13.44 -1.09
C MET A 62 8.04 13.58 -2.53
N ASP A 63 8.97 13.59 -3.48
CA ASP A 63 8.78 13.69 -4.93
C ASP A 63 9.04 12.32 -5.61
N PRO A 64 8.16 11.32 -5.43
CA PRO A 64 8.37 10.00 -5.99
C PRO A 64 8.33 10.05 -7.54
N PRO A 65 9.07 9.16 -8.23
CA PRO A 65 9.00 9.04 -9.68
C PRO A 65 7.57 8.81 -10.16
N HIS A 66 7.24 9.27 -11.37
CA HIS A 66 5.91 9.07 -11.95
C HIS A 66 5.49 7.58 -12.06
N LEU A 67 6.44 6.63 -12.00
CA LEU A 67 6.15 5.19 -11.91
C LEU A 67 5.44 4.81 -10.61
N VAL A 68 5.83 5.42 -9.49
CA VAL A 68 5.18 5.22 -8.19
C VAL A 68 3.75 5.73 -8.25
N LEU A 69 3.57 6.94 -8.78
CA LEU A 69 2.25 7.56 -8.93
C LEU A 69 1.35 6.75 -9.87
N CYS A 70 1.91 6.25 -10.98
CA CYS A 70 1.20 5.37 -11.91
C CYS A 70 0.78 4.04 -11.24
N SER A 71 1.63 3.48 -10.38
CA SER A 71 1.32 2.26 -9.62
C SER A 71 0.11 2.48 -8.69
N ILE A 72 0.14 3.58 -7.92
CA ILE A 72 -0.95 3.95 -7.01
C ILE A 72 -2.24 4.29 -7.78
N GLU A 73 -2.14 5.09 -8.84
CA GLU A 73 -3.27 5.44 -9.71
C GLU A 73 -3.93 4.18 -10.30
N SER A 74 -3.13 3.26 -10.84
CA SER A 74 -3.65 2.04 -11.44
C SER A 74 -4.40 1.18 -10.42
N ALA A 75 -3.89 1.07 -9.19
CA ALA A 75 -4.56 0.39 -8.11
C ALA A 75 -5.87 1.09 -7.70
N ALA A 76 -5.85 2.41 -7.55
CA ALA A 76 -7.03 3.20 -7.18
C ALA A 76 -8.17 3.07 -8.20
N ARG A 77 -7.83 3.04 -9.50
CA ARG A 77 -8.79 2.81 -10.58
C ARG A 77 -9.39 1.40 -10.58
N VAL A 78 -8.58 0.40 -10.27
CA VAL A 78 -9.00 -1.01 -10.26
C VAL A 78 -9.83 -1.35 -9.02
N TYR A 79 -9.59 -0.67 -7.91
CA TYR A 79 -10.24 -0.92 -6.63
C TYR A 79 -10.99 0.31 -6.09
N PRO A 80 -12.02 0.82 -6.79
CA PRO A 80 -12.71 2.06 -6.40
C PRO A 80 -13.32 2.02 -4.99
N ASP A 81 -13.75 0.83 -4.54
CA ASP A 81 -14.42 0.63 -3.25
C ASP A 81 -13.48 0.17 -2.12
N ARG A 82 -12.16 0.13 -2.36
CA ARG A 82 -11.17 -0.29 -1.36
C ARG A 82 -10.16 0.83 -1.12
N PRO A 83 -9.71 1.01 0.13
CA PRO A 83 -8.72 2.02 0.43
C PRO A 83 -7.36 1.66 -0.15
N VAL A 84 -6.74 2.60 -0.85
CA VAL A 84 -5.36 2.57 -1.33
C VAL A 84 -4.52 3.45 -0.43
N ALA A 85 -3.74 2.84 0.46
CA ALA A 85 -2.91 3.54 1.42
C ALA A 85 -1.46 3.61 0.94
N PHE A 86 -0.91 4.82 0.91
CA PHE A 86 0.50 5.05 0.62
C PHE A 86 1.23 5.55 1.88
N PHE A 87 2.08 4.70 2.43
CA PHE A 87 2.86 4.99 3.63
C PHE A 87 4.21 5.60 3.26
N MET A 88 4.50 6.81 3.73
CA MET A 88 5.70 7.55 3.34
C MET A 88 6.52 7.97 4.55
N LYS A 89 7.82 7.64 4.59
CA LYS A 89 8.69 8.02 5.71
C LYS A 89 8.89 9.52 5.79
N GLY A 90 9.13 10.17 4.65
CA GLY A 90 9.34 11.61 4.56
C GLY A 90 8.11 12.46 4.90
N LEU A 91 6.91 11.89 4.85
CA LEU A 91 5.68 12.62 5.14
C LEU A 91 5.60 12.96 6.64
N THR A 92 5.26 14.20 6.95
CA THR A 92 5.10 14.70 8.31
C THR A 92 3.86 14.11 8.99
N ASP A 93 3.78 14.24 10.32
CA ASP A 93 2.62 13.73 11.05
C ASP A 93 1.35 14.50 10.65
N ILE A 94 0.35 13.78 10.13
CA ILE A 94 -0.99 14.31 9.85
C ILE A 94 -1.76 14.36 11.16
N ASN A 95 -2.10 15.55 11.66
CA ASN A 95 -2.80 15.72 12.94
C ASN A 95 -4.15 16.42 12.80
N SER A 96 -4.46 16.91 11.60
CA SER A 96 -5.69 17.62 11.28
C SER A 96 -6.14 17.29 9.86
N LYS A 97 -7.39 17.64 9.54
CA LYS A 97 -7.91 17.57 8.17
C LYS A 97 -7.11 18.45 7.20
N GLU A 98 -6.62 19.59 7.67
CA GLU A 98 -5.77 20.48 6.88
C GLU A 98 -4.45 19.82 6.48
N ASP A 99 -3.81 19.06 7.38
CA ASP A 99 -2.59 18.32 7.06
C ASP A 99 -2.83 17.22 6.02
N GLU A 100 -3.98 16.54 6.13
CA GLU A 100 -4.42 15.52 5.17
C GLU A 100 -4.64 16.14 3.79
N ASP A 101 -5.36 17.26 3.73
CA ASP A 101 -5.65 17.97 2.49
C ASP A 101 -4.34 18.50 1.86
N LYS A 102 -3.40 19.04 2.65
CA LYS A 102 -2.06 19.43 2.17
C LYS A 102 -1.29 18.23 1.59
N ALA A 103 -1.30 17.09 2.27
CA ALA A 103 -0.65 15.88 1.77
C ALA A 103 -1.27 15.44 0.43
N ARG A 104 -2.61 15.39 0.34
CA ARG A 104 -3.33 15.04 -0.90
C ARG A 104 -3.02 16.03 -2.03
N MET A 105 -3.09 17.33 -1.76
CA MET A 105 -2.83 18.37 -2.75
C MET A 105 -1.39 18.39 -3.24
N SER A 106 -0.44 17.85 -2.46
CA SER A 106 0.95 17.68 -2.90
C SER A 106 1.09 16.73 -4.10
N TYR A 107 0.09 15.88 -4.38
CA TYR A 107 0.11 14.89 -5.46
C TYR A 107 -1.05 15.11 -6.44
N PRO A 108 -0.97 16.12 -7.33
CA PRO A 108 -2.09 16.54 -8.17
C PRO A 108 -2.63 15.43 -9.09
N THR A 109 -1.80 14.47 -9.50
CA THR A 109 -2.25 13.35 -10.37
C THR A 109 -3.10 12.33 -9.62
N LEU A 110 -3.02 12.29 -8.28
CA LEU A 110 -3.75 11.37 -7.42
C LEU A 110 -4.98 12.02 -6.77
N LEU A 111 -5.08 13.37 -6.80
CA LEU A 111 -6.21 14.13 -6.24
C LEU A 111 -7.61 13.65 -6.66
N PRO A 112 -7.85 13.26 -7.92
CA PRO A 112 -9.20 12.86 -8.38
C PRO A 112 -9.72 11.55 -7.77
N TYR A 113 -8.89 10.81 -7.03
CA TYR A 113 -9.25 9.52 -6.43
C TYR A 113 -9.53 9.70 -4.94
N ASP A 114 -10.78 9.45 -4.54
CA ASP A 114 -11.22 9.58 -3.14
C ASP A 114 -10.86 8.36 -2.28
N ASN A 115 -10.41 7.27 -2.90
CA ASN A 115 -9.95 6.06 -2.22
C ASN A 115 -8.44 6.04 -1.96
N ILE A 116 -7.70 7.13 -2.23
CA ILE A 116 -6.26 7.23 -1.94
C ILE A 116 -6.03 7.95 -0.61
N TYR A 117 -5.25 7.32 0.27
CA TYR A 117 -4.90 7.83 1.60
C TYR A 117 -3.39 7.88 1.79
N PHE A 118 -2.87 9.01 2.26
CA PHE A 118 -1.45 9.18 2.58
C PHE A 118 -1.25 9.04 4.08
N PHE A 119 -0.27 8.24 4.50
CA PHE A 119 0.04 8.05 5.91
C PHE A 119 1.54 8.23 6.19
N PRO A 120 1.92 8.91 7.29
CA PRO A 120 3.30 8.97 7.71
C PRO A 120 3.78 7.57 8.14
N LEU A 121 4.86 7.09 7.53
CA LEU A 121 5.51 5.86 7.93
C LEU A 121 6.43 6.15 9.13
N ARG A 122 6.07 5.59 10.28
CA ARG A 122 6.86 5.69 11.52
C ARG A 122 7.26 4.29 11.95
N MET A 123 8.50 3.89 11.69
CA MET A 123 9.02 2.55 11.97
C MET A 123 8.78 2.10 13.42
N ASN A 124 9.06 2.97 14.39
CA ASN A 124 8.81 2.66 15.81
C ASN A 124 7.34 2.38 16.13
N LYS A 125 6.39 2.98 15.41
CA LYS A 125 4.95 2.71 15.60
C LYS A 125 4.55 1.44 14.84
N LEU A 126 4.98 1.32 13.59
CA LEU A 126 4.64 0.20 12.72
C LEU A 126 5.20 -1.13 13.24
N LEU A 127 6.44 -1.15 13.71
CA LEU A 127 7.08 -2.37 14.18
C LEU A 127 6.70 -2.71 15.62
N ASN A 128 6.06 -1.81 16.36
CA ASN A 128 5.70 -2.07 17.75
C ASN A 128 4.78 -3.30 17.88
N ASN A 129 5.00 -4.08 18.94
CA ASN A 129 4.33 -5.36 19.18
C ASN A 129 4.51 -6.39 18.04
N THR A 130 5.67 -6.38 17.39
CA THR A 130 6.06 -7.40 16.39
C THR A 130 7.46 -7.94 16.70
N PRO A 131 7.83 -9.11 16.16
CA PRO A 131 9.19 -9.64 16.29
C PRO A 131 10.26 -8.70 15.71
N LEU A 132 9.89 -7.80 14.79
CA LEU A 132 10.80 -6.89 14.12
C LEU A 132 11.30 -5.74 15.02
N MET A 133 10.58 -5.39 16.09
CA MET A 133 10.94 -4.22 16.92
C MET A 133 12.33 -4.35 17.57
N PRO A 134 12.68 -5.47 18.25
CA PRO A 134 14.01 -5.61 18.83
C PRO A 134 15.14 -5.64 17.80
N TRP A 135 14.87 -6.13 16.58
CA TRP A 135 15.82 -6.06 15.47
C TRP A 135 16.04 -4.61 15.04
N TYR A 136 14.97 -3.85 14.82
CA TYR A 136 15.03 -2.46 14.38
C TYR A 136 15.76 -1.56 15.39
N GLN A 137 15.64 -1.84 16.68
CA GLN A 137 16.38 -1.12 17.74
C GLN A 137 17.88 -1.37 17.71
N LYS A 138 18.34 -2.47 17.14
CA LYS A 138 19.75 -2.90 17.13
C LYS A 138 20.45 -2.63 15.81
N VAL A 139 19.73 -2.73 14.70
CA VAL A 139 20.30 -2.57 13.36
C VAL A 139 20.80 -1.14 13.15
N ASN A 140 21.96 -0.98 12.51
CA ASN A 140 22.49 0.32 12.11
C ASN A 140 22.29 0.50 10.60
N PRO A 141 21.33 1.32 10.14
CA PRO A 141 21.07 1.54 8.72
C PRO A 141 22.29 1.94 7.89
N ASN A 142 23.24 2.66 8.50
CA ASN A 142 24.41 3.19 7.80
C ASN A 142 25.44 2.12 7.42
N THR A 143 25.35 0.92 8.01
CA THR A 143 26.23 -0.21 7.71
C THR A 143 25.59 -1.24 6.79
N GLU A 144 24.35 -1.00 6.35
CA GLU A 144 23.54 -1.98 5.63
C GLU A 144 23.55 -1.72 4.11
N MET A 145 24.07 -2.68 3.35
CA MET A 145 24.21 -2.56 1.89
C MET A 145 22.85 -2.42 1.18
N TYR A 146 21.83 -3.12 1.69
CA TYR A 146 20.50 -3.17 1.09
C TYR A 146 19.42 -2.56 2.00
N TRP A 147 19.78 -1.57 2.81
CA TRP A 147 18.88 -1.00 3.83
C TRP A 147 17.48 -0.65 3.31
N ASN A 148 17.38 0.00 2.14
CA ASN A 148 16.08 0.38 1.59
C ASN A 148 15.21 -0.84 1.24
N HIS A 149 15.81 -1.94 0.80
CA HIS A 149 15.09 -3.19 0.53
C HIS A 149 14.68 -3.86 1.84
N VAL A 150 15.64 -4.05 2.75
CA VAL A 150 15.42 -4.69 4.05
C VAL A 150 14.37 -3.96 4.88
N SER A 151 14.42 -2.62 4.92
CA SER A 151 13.42 -1.82 5.63
C SER A 151 12.04 -1.90 4.97
N SER A 152 11.96 -1.94 3.64
CA SER A 152 10.69 -2.19 2.93
C SER A 152 10.15 -3.60 3.18
N ASP A 153 11.02 -4.61 3.25
CA ASP A 153 10.66 -5.99 3.59
C ASP A 153 10.05 -6.08 5.01
N ALA A 154 10.66 -5.39 5.98
CA ALA A 154 10.11 -5.28 7.33
C ALA A 154 8.75 -4.53 7.34
N CYS A 155 8.65 -3.42 6.59
CA CYS A 155 7.42 -2.64 6.52
C CYS A 155 6.25 -3.44 5.97
N ARG A 156 6.44 -4.15 4.85
CA ARG A 156 5.34 -4.89 4.22
C ARG A 156 4.84 -6.02 5.10
N LEU A 157 5.73 -6.72 5.81
CA LEU A 157 5.35 -7.75 6.76
C LEU A 157 4.56 -7.19 7.94
N ALA A 158 5.02 -6.08 8.53
CA ALA A 158 4.33 -5.45 9.64
C ALA A 158 2.97 -4.88 9.24
N LEU A 159 2.88 -4.24 8.06
CA LEU A 159 1.63 -3.70 7.52
C LEU A 159 0.60 -4.82 7.28
N ILE A 160 1.00 -5.89 6.59
CA ILE A 160 0.14 -7.04 6.33
C ILE A 160 -0.25 -7.75 7.63
N TYR A 161 0.65 -7.87 8.61
CA TYR A 161 0.30 -8.46 9.90
C TYR A 161 -0.73 -7.61 10.66
N LYS A 162 -0.59 -6.28 10.68
CA LYS A 162 -1.50 -5.40 11.44
C LYS A 162 -2.84 -5.21 10.74
N TYR A 163 -2.82 -4.99 9.43
CA TYR A 163 -3.99 -4.52 8.69
C TYR A 163 -4.51 -5.54 7.68
N GLY A 164 -3.81 -6.65 7.43
CA GLY A 164 -4.16 -7.58 6.36
C GLY A 164 -4.17 -6.89 4.99
N GLY A 165 -5.01 -7.37 4.07
CA GLY A 165 -5.17 -6.78 2.75
C GLY A 165 -4.10 -7.21 1.76
N LEU A 166 -3.83 -6.36 0.78
CA LEU A 166 -2.89 -6.60 -0.33
C LEU A 166 -1.75 -5.58 -0.27
N TYR A 167 -0.52 -6.05 -0.26
CA TYR A 167 0.66 -5.21 -0.46
C TYR A 167 1.15 -5.33 -1.90
N MET A 168 1.56 -4.21 -2.49
CA MET A 168 2.22 -4.14 -3.79
C MET A 168 3.42 -3.19 -3.76
N ASP A 169 4.52 -3.56 -4.41
CA ASP A 169 5.63 -2.65 -4.67
C ASP A 169 5.19 -1.47 -5.58
N THR A 170 5.90 -0.35 -5.47
CA THR A 170 5.58 0.91 -6.19
C THR A 170 6.05 0.94 -7.65
N ASP A 171 6.30 -0.22 -8.24
CA ASP A 171 6.58 -0.43 -9.65
C ASP A 171 5.68 -1.53 -10.25
N ILE A 172 4.50 -1.72 -9.66
CA ILE A 172 3.44 -2.61 -10.12
C ILE A 172 2.30 -1.82 -10.75
N ILE A 173 1.96 -2.14 -12.00
CA ILE A 173 0.78 -1.62 -12.69
C ILE A 173 -0.36 -2.62 -12.54
N THR A 174 -1.47 -2.19 -11.94
CA THR A 174 -2.64 -3.02 -11.69
C THR A 174 -3.57 -3.03 -12.90
N PHE A 175 -3.96 -4.22 -13.34
CA PHE A 175 -4.84 -4.42 -14.49
C PHE A 175 -6.28 -4.70 -14.10
N ARG A 176 -6.47 -5.55 -13.09
CA ARG A 176 -7.79 -5.99 -12.62
C ARG A 176 -7.72 -6.49 -11.17
N PRO A 177 -8.86 -6.62 -10.47
CA PRO A 177 -8.87 -7.08 -9.09
C PRO A 177 -8.28 -8.48 -8.94
N CYS A 178 -7.42 -8.68 -7.94
CA CYS A 178 -7.03 -9.99 -7.46
C CYS A 178 -8.11 -10.48 -6.47
N PRO A 179 -8.82 -11.59 -6.78
CA PRO A 179 -9.86 -12.12 -5.89
C PRO A 179 -9.28 -12.89 -4.70
N GLU A 180 -8.00 -13.24 -4.78
CA GLU A 180 -7.35 -14.19 -3.88
C GLU A 180 -6.95 -13.57 -2.53
N LYS A 181 -6.89 -14.42 -1.51
CA LYS A 181 -6.47 -14.06 -0.14
C LYS A 181 -5.49 -15.10 0.38
N ASN A 182 -4.70 -14.71 1.38
CA ASN A 182 -3.70 -15.57 2.03
C ASN A 182 -2.74 -16.21 1.03
N PHE A 183 -2.13 -15.37 0.20
CA PHE A 183 -1.28 -15.82 -0.90
C PHE A 183 0.11 -15.17 -0.90
N LEU A 184 1.02 -15.90 -1.54
CA LEU A 184 2.32 -15.43 -2.03
C LEU A 184 2.33 -15.54 -3.56
N ALA A 185 3.04 -14.65 -4.24
CA ALA A 185 3.13 -14.62 -5.70
C ALA A 185 4.49 -15.11 -6.19
N ALA A 186 4.50 -16.16 -7.02
CA ALA A 186 5.72 -16.67 -7.64
C ALA A 186 6.37 -15.62 -8.54
N GLU A 187 7.63 -15.29 -8.31
CA GLU A 187 8.40 -14.47 -9.25
C GLU A 187 9.14 -15.35 -10.28
N VAL A 188 9.58 -16.53 -9.83
CA VAL A 188 10.13 -17.60 -10.66
C VAL A 188 9.58 -18.96 -10.19
N SER A 189 9.85 -20.02 -10.95
CA SER A 189 9.36 -21.36 -10.59
C SER A 189 9.82 -21.73 -9.18
N GLN A 190 8.88 -22.17 -8.33
CA GLN A 190 9.11 -22.61 -6.95
C GLN A 190 9.67 -21.54 -5.99
N MET A 191 9.70 -20.26 -6.38
CA MET A 191 10.16 -19.17 -5.52
C MET A 191 9.26 -17.95 -5.63
N THR A 192 8.81 -17.47 -4.48
CA THR A 192 8.02 -16.24 -4.39
C THR A 192 8.94 -15.04 -4.52
N GLY A 193 8.43 -13.98 -5.15
CA GLY A 193 8.99 -12.65 -4.97
C GLY A 193 8.53 -12.05 -3.63
N SER A 194 8.85 -10.78 -3.43
CA SER A 194 8.29 -10.01 -2.29
C SER A 194 7.47 -8.81 -2.69
N ALA A 195 7.33 -8.58 -3.99
CA ALA A 195 6.65 -7.41 -4.51
C ALA A 195 5.14 -7.48 -4.30
N VAL A 196 4.57 -8.66 -4.07
CA VAL A 196 3.13 -8.87 -3.86
C VAL A 196 2.89 -9.96 -2.84
N LEU A 197 2.07 -9.64 -1.83
CA LEU A 197 1.52 -10.61 -0.91
C LEU A 197 0.17 -10.11 -0.37
N ALA A 198 -0.71 -11.03 -0.04
CA ALA A 198 -1.97 -10.69 0.62
C ALA A 198 -2.30 -11.69 1.71
N PHE A 199 -2.61 -11.20 2.90
CA PHE A 199 -3.04 -12.04 4.02
C PHE A 199 -4.14 -11.36 4.81
N THR A 200 -4.92 -12.17 5.50
CA THR A 200 -5.80 -11.68 6.56
C THR A 200 -4.98 -11.07 7.71
N PRO A 201 -5.53 -10.09 8.47
CA PRO A 201 -4.83 -9.52 9.61
C PRO A 201 -4.43 -10.59 10.62
N HIS A 202 -3.27 -10.42 11.25
CA HIS A 202 -2.71 -11.30 12.26
C HIS A 202 -2.46 -12.75 11.80
N HIS A 203 -2.39 -13.01 10.50
CA HIS A 203 -2.17 -14.36 9.97
C HIS A 203 -0.85 -14.97 10.47
N THR A 204 -0.91 -16.21 10.97
CA THR A 204 0.21 -16.88 11.65
C THR A 204 1.49 -16.94 10.81
N ILE A 205 1.39 -17.22 9.51
CA ILE A 205 2.58 -17.25 8.64
C ILE A 205 3.32 -15.92 8.57
N VAL A 206 2.60 -14.79 8.67
CA VAL A 206 3.20 -13.46 8.60
C VAL A 206 4.00 -13.18 9.88
N TRP A 207 3.52 -13.67 11.03
CA TRP A 207 4.31 -13.68 12.26
C TRP A 207 5.57 -14.53 12.13
N GLN A 208 5.44 -15.76 11.59
CA GLN A 208 6.59 -16.64 11.35
C GLN A 208 7.61 -16.03 10.39
N PHE A 209 7.15 -15.29 9.36
CA PHE A 209 8.03 -14.52 8.50
C PHE A 209 8.83 -13.48 9.30
N MET A 210 8.18 -12.72 10.19
CA MET A 210 8.87 -11.74 11.02
C MET A 210 9.85 -12.38 12.02
N GLU A 211 9.55 -13.56 12.56
CA GLU A 211 10.50 -14.29 13.41
C GLU A 211 11.72 -14.77 12.63
N ASP A 212 11.54 -15.35 11.44
CA ASP A 212 12.64 -15.77 10.57
C ASP A 212 13.44 -14.58 10.03
N PHE A 213 12.78 -13.43 9.80
CA PHE A 213 13.43 -12.19 9.41
C PHE A 213 14.55 -11.82 10.38
N VAL A 214 14.25 -11.91 11.68
CA VAL A 214 15.18 -11.57 12.75
C VAL A 214 16.20 -12.69 12.99
N ASN A 215 15.75 -13.95 13.06
CA ASN A 215 16.63 -15.07 13.35
C ASN A 215 17.63 -15.37 12.22
N GLY A 216 17.20 -15.19 10.97
CA GLY A 216 17.99 -15.37 9.76
C GLY A 216 18.50 -14.05 9.19
N TYR A 217 18.64 -13.00 10.01
CA TYR A 217 19.06 -11.68 9.54
C TYR A 217 20.44 -11.71 8.89
N ASP A 218 20.52 -11.28 7.63
CA ASP A 218 21.79 -11.02 6.93
C ASP A 218 21.56 -9.93 5.87
N GLY A 219 21.77 -8.69 6.27
CA GLY A 219 21.61 -7.52 5.41
C GLY A 219 22.70 -7.35 4.34
N THR A 220 23.69 -8.26 4.29
CA THR A 220 24.66 -8.33 3.18
C THR A 220 24.10 -9.04 1.95
N VAL A 221 22.96 -9.72 2.07
CA VAL A 221 22.33 -10.49 0.98
C VAL A 221 20.97 -9.88 0.63
N TRP A 222 20.85 -9.33 -0.59
CA TRP A 222 19.68 -8.57 -1.06
C TRP A 222 18.33 -9.25 -0.82
N GLY A 223 18.24 -10.56 -1.06
CA GLY A 223 16.98 -11.31 -0.98
C GLY A 223 16.73 -12.03 0.35
N GLN A 224 17.63 -11.91 1.33
CA GLN A 224 17.61 -12.75 2.54
C GLN A 224 16.37 -12.52 3.40
N GLN A 225 15.93 -11.27 3.51
CA GLN A 225 14.79 -10.83 4.32
C GLN A 225 13.47 -10.76 3.53
N GLY A 226 13.53 -11.02 2.22
CA GLY A 226 12.40 -10.99 1.31
C GLY A 226 12.19 -12.37 0.65
N PRO A 227 12.51 -12.56 -0.64
CA PRO A 227 12.15 -13.78 -1.38
C PRO A 227 12.66 -15.07 -0.73
N LEU A 228 13.91 -15.06 -0.22
CA LEU A 228 14.52 -16.23 0.39
C LEU A 228 13.86 -16.58 1.72
N LEU A 229 13.41 -15.58 2.48
CA LEU A 229 12.71 -15.75 3.76
C LEU A 229 11.41 -16.51 3.59
N TYR A 230 10.58 -16.09 2.64
CA TYR A 230 9.30 -16.75 2.40
C TYR A 230 9.50 -18.20 1.98
N ASN A 231 10.49 -18.46 1.12
CA ASN A 231 10.87 -19.82 0.74
C ASN A 231 11.36 -20.66 1.92
N ARG A 232 12.17 -20.10 2.84
CA ARG A 232 12.61 -20.81 4.06
C ARG A 232 11.42 -21.22 4.92
N ILE A 233 10.49 -20.30 5.17
CA ILE A 233 9.32 -20.56 6.03
C ILE A 233 8.34 -21.56 5.38
N LEU A 234 8.05 -21.42 4.08
CA LEU A 234 7.20 -22.38 3.36
C LEU A 234 7.80 -23.80 3.43
N ASN A 235 9.07 -23.94 3.09
CA ASN A 235 9.76 -25.24 3.09
C ASN A 235 9.86 -25.87 4.48
N LYS A 236 9.98 -25.04 5.53
CA LYS A 236 10.15 -25.52 6.90
C LYS A 236 8.84 -25.97 7.54
N PHE A 237 7.73 -25.29 7.26
CA PHE A 237 6.49 -25.47 8.02
C PHE A 237 5.25 -25.86 7.20
N TYR A 238 5.27 -25.72 5.88
CA TYR A 238 4.07 -25.91 5.04
C TYR A 238 4.28 -26.97 3.97
N CYS A 239 5.08 -26.67 2.95
CA CYS A 239 5.38 -27.60 1.87
C CYS A 239 6.62 -27.16 1.09
N LYS A 240 7.24 -28.10 0.37
CA LYS A 240 8.14 -27.77 -0.74
C LYS A 240 7.31 -27.52 -1.98
N VAL A 241 7.24 -26.27 -2.43
CA VAL A 241 6.44 -25.88 -3.60
C VAL A 241 6.93 -26.65 -4.84
N PRO A 242 6.09 -27.48 -5.48
CA PRO A 242 6.45 -28.18 -6.71
C PRO A 242 6.55 -27.19 -7.89
N PRO A 243 7.25 -27.56 -8.98
CA PRO A 243 7.22 -26.75 -10.19
C PRO A 243 5.80 -26.71 -10.77
N PHE A 244 5.43 -25.58 -11.36
CA PHE A 244 4.17 -25.44 -12.10
C PHE A 244 4.17 -26.39 -13.31
N LYS A 245 3.05 -27.07 -13.54
CA LYS A 245 2.80 -27.91 -14.73
C LYS A 245 2.11 -27.13 -15.85
N GLY A 246 1.53 -25.98 -15.51
CA GLY A 246 0.88 -25.04 -16.43
C GLY A 246 0.63 -23.69 -15.75
N GLN A 247 -0.58 -23.18 -15.91
CA GLN A 247 -1.01 -21.87 -15.40
C GLN A 247 -1.81 -21.96 -14.10
N GLU A 248 -1.81 -23.13 -13.46
CA GLU A 248 -2.45 -23.35 -12.17
C GLU A 248 -1.73 -22.62 -11.05
N ASP A 249 -2.51 -22.19 -10.07
CA ASP A 249 -2.02 -21.77 -8.76
C ASP A 249 -1.86 -23.02 -7.87
N ILE A 250 -0.92 -23.00 -6.92
CA ILE A 250 -0.57 -24.15 -6.09
C ILE A 250 -1.00 -23.90 -4.65
N MET A 251 -1.68 -24.86 -4.02
CA MET A 251 -1.90 -24.83 -2.58
C MET A 251 -0.71 -25.44 -1.83
N CYS A 252 -0.09 -24.64 -0.96
CA CYS A 252 1.00 -25.06 -0.08
C CYS A 252 0.52 -25.02 1.38
N GLY A 253 -0.02 -26.14 1.86
CA GLY A 253 -0.78 -26.15 3.11
C GLY A 253 -2.03 -25.27 2.98
N THR A 254 -2.14 -24.24 3.82
CA THR A 254 -3.24 -23.26 3.77
C THR A 254 -2.90 -22.00 2.96
N ILE A 255 -1.72 -21.94 2.35
CA ILE A 255 -1.23 -20.76 1.63
C ILE A 255 -1.38 -20.98 0.14
N LEU A 256 -2.03 -20.03 -0.54
CA LEU A 256 -2.11 -20.04 -1.99
C LEU A 256 -0.80 -19.49 -2.57
N PHE A 257 -0.17 -20.26 -3.45
CA PHE A 257 1.04 -19.88 -4.15
C PHE A 257 0.68 -19.59 -5.61
N LEU A 258 0.52 -18.31 -5.92
CA LEU A 258 0.05 -17.86 -7.22
C LEU A 258 1.10 -18.08 -8.30
N ASN A 259 0.62 -18.46 -9.48
CA ASN A 259 1.42 -18.65 -10.67
C ASN A 259 2.12 -17.35 -11.08
N ILE A 260 3.30 -17.50 -11.71
CA ILE A 260 4.16 -16.41 -12.15
C ILE A 260 3.39 -15.40 -13.01
N GLU A 261 2.53 -15.89 -13.91
CA GLU A 261 1.77 -15.04 -14.82
C GLU A 261 0.78 -14.09 -14.13
N ARG A 262 0.41 -14.32 -12.86
CA ARG A 262 -0.56 -13.47 -12.14
C ARG A 262 -0.03 -12.05 -11.92
N PHE A 263 1.27 -11.90 -11.65
CA PHE A 263 1.90 -10.62 -11.31
C PHE A 263 3.23 -10.36 -12.05
N PHE A 264 3.85 -11.39 -12.61
CA PHE A 264 5.14 -11.32 -13.31
C PHE A 264 5.06 -11.92 -14.73
N PRO A 265 4.10 -11.48 -15.58
CA PRO A 265 3.95 -12.02 -16.93
C PRO A 265 5.14 -11.73 -17.87
N VAL A 266 6.02 -10.80 -17.50
CA VAL A 266 7.33 -10.59 -18.13
C VAL A 266 8.39 -10.94 -17.09
N PRO A 267 9.26 -11.94 -17.34
CA PRO A 267 10.29 -12.33 -16.37
C PRO A 267 11.24 -11.18 -16.04
N GLY A 268 11.69 -11.09 -14.79
CA GLY A 268 12.57 -10.00 -14.33
C GLY A 268 13.86 -9.85 -15.14
N MET A 269 14.46 -10.96 -15.61
CA MET A 269 15.63 -10.95 -16.49
C MET A 269 15.38 -10.28 -17.85
N GLN A 270 14.11 -10.10 -18.24
CA GLN A 270 13.67 -9.51 -19.50
C GLN A 270 13.06 -8.12 -19.30
N TRP A 271 13.30 -7.46 -18.16
CA TRP A 271 12.75 -6.13 -17.84
C TRP A 271 12.98 -5.08 -18.94
N LYS A 272 14.04 -5.21 -19.74
CA LYS A 272 14.34 -4.29 -20.86
C LYS A 272 13.23 -4.25 -21.91
N LYS A 273 12.44 -5.33 -22.04
CA LYS A 273 11.28 -5.40 -22.94
C LYS A 273 10.23 -4.32 -22.67
N PHE A 274 10.13 -3.82 -21.43
CA PHE A 274 9.21 -2.72 -21.13
C PHE A 274 9.56 -1.43 -21.88
N PHE A 275 10.82 -1.24 -22.25
CA PHE A 275 11.33 -0.05 -22.92
C PHE A 275 11.58 -0.28 -24.42
N GLU A 276 11.09 -1.39 -24.97
CA GLU A 276 11.12 -1.69 -26.40
C GLU A 276 9.84 -1.19 -27.07
N VAL A 277 9.96 -0.77 -28.34
CA VAL A 277 8.81 -0.35 -29.16
C VAL A 277 7.82 -1.51 -29.28
N CYS A 278 6.56 -1.21 -29.04
CA CYS A 278 5.48 -2.17 -28.99
C CYS A 278 4.28 -1.57 -29.74
N GLU A 279 3.86 -2.19 -30.84
CA GLU A 279 2.72 -1.67 -31.62
C GLU A 279 1.41 -1.73 -30.83
N LYS A 280 1.25 -2.78 -30.01
CA LYS A 280 0.09 -3.01 -29.16
C LYS A 280 0.50 -3.82 -27.93
N LEU A 281 -0.06 -3.48 -26.77
CA LEU A 281 0.17 -4.22 -25.54
C LEU A 281 -0.19 -5.71 -25.69
N PRO A 282 0.66 -6.62 -25.18
CA PRO A 282 0.30 -8.02 -25.03
C PRO A 282 -0.99 -8.16 -24.20
N THR A 283 -1.78 -9.19 -24.52
CA THR A 283 -2.97 -9.47 -23.73
C THR A 283 -2.57 -10.26 -22.48
N PHE A 284 -2.53 -9.59 -21.34
CA PHE A 284 -2.23 -10.21 -20.05
C PHE A 284 -3.48 -10.85 -19.43
N ILE A 285 -4.09 -11.83 -20.13
CA ILE A 285 -5.40 -12.43 -19.78
C ILE A 285 -5.42 -12.97 -18.36
N ASN A 286 -4.33 -13.60 -17.95
CA ASN A 286 -4.17 -14.28 -16.66
C ASN A 286 -3.58 -13.38 -15.56
N SER A 287 -3.26 -12.12 -15.86
CA SER A 287 -2.55 -11.25 -14.92
C SER A 287 -3.50 -10.28 -14.23
N TYR A 288 -3.35 -10.17 -12.91
CA TYR A 288 -3.99 -9.15 -12.09
C TYR A 288 -3.22 -7.83 -12.13
N ALA A 289 -1.90 -7.93 -12.24
CA ALA A 289 -0.98 -6.80 -12.30
C ALA A 289 0.30 -7.19 -13.05
N LEU A 290 1.21 -6.23 -13.22
CA LEU A 290 2.52 -6.44 -13.81
C LEU A 290 3.58 -5.63 -13.08
N HIS A 291 4.64 -6.31 -12.65
CA HIS A 291 5.81 -5.71 -12.01
C HIS A 291 6.86 -5.27 -13.04
N LEU A 292 7.37 -4.04 -12.93
CA LEU A 292 8.34 -3.45 -13.87
C LEU A 292 9.81 -3.70 -13.51
N PHE A 293 10.11 -4.29 -12.35
CA PHE A 293 11.47 -4.61 -11.89
C PHE A 293 12.38 -3.38 -11.88
N ASN A 294 11.93 -2.28 -11.28
CA ASN A 294 12.65 -1.01 -11.30
C ASN A 294 14.05 -1.12 -10.66
N TYR A 295 14.25 -2.04 -9.72
CA TYR A 295 15.57 -2.33 -9.18
C TYR A 295 16.55 -2.88 -10.24
N ALA A 296 16.09 -3.71 -11.18
CA ALA A 296 16.92 -4.22 -12.28
C ALA A 296 17.33 -3.10 -13.27
N ASN A 297 16.55 -2.01 -13.32
CA ASN A 297 16.78 -0.82 -14.11
C ASN A 297 17.71 0.23 -13.42
N LYS A 298 18.25 -0.05 -12.23
CA LYS A 298 19.04 0.93 -11.44
C LYS A 298 20.27 1.52 -12.15
N ASN A 299 20.89 0.76 -13.04
CA ASN A 299 22.09 1.18 -13.78
C ASN A 299 21.75 1.94 -15.07
N ASP A 300 20.72 1.48 -15.80
CA ASP A 300 20.33 2.07 -17.09
C ASP A 300 19.43 3.31 -16.91
N ARG A 301 18.73 3.42 -15.76
CA ARG A 301 17.86 4.55 -15.37
C ARG A 301 16.84 4.93 -16.43
N LYS A 302 16.29 3.92 -17.13
CA LYS A 302 15.25 4.14 -18.14
C LYS A 302 13.95 4.59 -17.48
N VAL A 303 13.23 5.49 -18.12
CA VAL A 303 11.93 6.00 -17.67
C VAL A 303 10.92 5.91 -18.80
N MET A 304 9.63 5.97 -18.46
CA MET A 304 8.56 6.10 -19.45
C MET A 304 8.70 7.45 -20.16
N VAL A 305 8.76 7.44 -21.49
CA VAL A 305 8.84 8.65 -22.31
C VAL A 305 7.60 8.75 -23.21
N PRO A 306 6.81 9.82 -23.10
CA PRO A 306 5.68 10.05 -23.99
C PRO A 306 6.11 10.11 -25.47
N GLY A 307 5.36 9.45 -26.36
CA GLY A 307 5.64 9.34 -27.79
C GLY A 307 6.64 8.26 -28.18
N SER A 308 7.26 7.56 -27.22
CA SER A 308 8.27 6.51 -27.49
C SER A 308 7.69 5.23 -28.12
N LYS A 309 6.37 5.03 -28.07
CA LYS A 309 5.64 3.82 -28.47
C LYS A 309 6.15 2.56 -27.78
N THR A 310 6.73 2.70 -26.59
CA THR A 310 7.26 1.58 -25.82
C THR A 310 6.14 0.88 -25.05
N MET A 311 6.37 -0.38 -24.67
CA MET A 311 5.40 -1.13 -23.85
C MET A 311 5.04 -0.37 -22.57
N VAL A 312 6.01 0.22 -21.88
CA VAL A 312 5.76 1.02 -20.67
C VAL A 312 4.91 2.25 -20.94
N GLU A 313 5.10 2.94 -22.08
CA GLU A 313 4.24 4.06 -22.44
C GLU A 313 2.80 3.61 -22.66
N LEU A 314 2.60 2.49 -23.35
CA LEU A 314 1.27 1.95 -23.58
C LEU A 314 0.60 1.52 -22.26
N LEU A 315 1.36 0.92 -21.33
CA LEU A 315 0.87 0.58 -19.99
C LEU A 315 0.39 1.83 -19.26
N TYR A 316 1.14 2.92 -19.33
CA TYR A 316 0.77 4.19 -18.70
C TYR A 316 -0.51 4.77 -19.29
N LYS A 317 -0.60 4.83 -20.62
CA LYS A 317 -1.81 5.30 -21.33
C LYS A 317 -3.06 4.54 -20.89
N GLN A 318 -2.95 3.22 -20.73
CA GLN A 318 -4.09 2.37 -20.43
C GLN A 318 -4.46 2.40 -18.94
N TYR A 319 -3.47 2.32 -18.04
CA TYR A 319 -3.71 2.03 -16.63
C TYR A 319 -3.52 3.22 -15.68
N CYS A 320 -2.81 4.28 -16.05
CA CYS A 320 -2.64 5.49 -15.24
C CYS A 320 -2.72 6.77 -16.10
N PRO A 321 -3.87 7.03 -16.76
CA PRO A 321 -4.00 8.08 -17.76
C PRO A 321 -3.77 9.50 -17.20
N ILE A 322 -4.07 9.77 -15.93
CA ILE A 322 -3.86 11.10 -15.33
C ILE A 322 -2.37 11.36 -15.14
N THR A 323 -1.64 10.37 -14.59
CA THR A 323 -0.18 10.45 -14.48
C THR A 323 0.48 10.52 -15.85
N TYR A 324 0.02 9.72 -16.83
CA TYR A 324 0.52 9.81 -18.20
C TYR A 324 0.34 11.20 -18.80
N GLN A 325 -0.86 11.79 -18.67
CA GLN A 325 -1.15 13.11 -19.22
C GLN A 325 -0.28 14.19 -18.58
N ALA A 326 -0.07 14.13 -17.27
CA ALA A 326 0.80 15.07 -16.58
C ALA A 326 2.25 15.00 -17.10
N VAL A 327 2.77 13.78 -17.32
CA VAL A 327 4.12 13.61 -17.90
C VAL A 327 4.18 14.09 -19.35
N LEU A 328 3.16 13.81 -20.17
CA LEU A 328 3.06 14.27 -21.56
C LEU A 328 3.08 15.80 -21.67
N GLU A 329 2.36 16.48 -20.78
CA GLU A 329 2.22 17.94 -20.76
C GLU A 329 3.32 18.64 -19.94
N ASN A 330 4.29 17.89 -19.40
CA ASN A 330 5.30 18.39 -18.46
C ASN A 330 4.69 19.15 -17.25
N LYS A 331 3.52 18.71 -16.78
CA LYS A 331 2.90 19.23 -15.56
C LYS A 331 3.58 18.64 -14.32
N PRO A 332 3.68 19.41 -13.22
CA PRO A 332 4.25 18.90 -11.98
C PRO A 332 3.39 17.74 -11.43
N THR A 333 4.03 16.61 -11.14
CA THR A 333 3.41 15.46 -10.48
C THR A 333 3.52 15.52 -8.95
N TYR A 334 4.30 16.47 -8.44
CA TYR A 334 4.45 16.79 -7.03
C TYR A 334 4.51 18.31 -6.87
N LEU A 335 3.79 18.84 -5.88
CA LEU A 335 3.78 20.25 -5.51
C LEU A 335 4.35 20.40 -4.10
N LYS A 336 5.52 21.06 -3.99
CA LYS A 336 6.09 21.40 -2.69
C LYS A 336 5.29 22.54 -2.09
N TYR A 337 4.46 22.25 -1.10
CA TYR A 337 3.87 23.29 -0.26
C TYR A 337 4.98 23.89 0.60
N VAL A 338 5.34 25.14 0.29
CA VAL A 338 6.13 25.98 1.19
C VAL A 338 5.11 26.70 2.07
N PRO A 339 5.24 26.65 3.41
CA PRO A 339 4.39 27.41 4.33
C PRO A 339 4.32 28.90 4.00
#